data_AF-A0A1E8D0P0-F1
#
_entry.id   AF-A0A1E8D0P0-F1
#
_cell.length_a   1.000
_cell.length_b   1.000
_cell.length_c   1.000
_cell.angle_alpha   90.00
_cell.angle_beta   90.00
_cell.angle_gamma   90.00
#
_symmetry.space_group_name_H-M   'P 1'
#
loop_
_entity.id
_entity.type
_entity.pdbx_description
1 polymer ?
#
loop_
_entity_poly.entity_id
_entity_poly.type
_entity_poly.pdbx_seq_one_letter_code
_entity_poly.pdbx_strand_id
1 'polypeptide(L)'
;MAVLPGLGLALVAGAIAFGLSRLVPSMSPLLVAIVLGAVLANTVGVPARFEAGLAIAAKRLLRIGVALLGLQLALPDVLALGWPVIGVVVTVVGLGIAGSLFIGALLGLSRTQRLLIACGFSICGAAAAAAVDGVIDAEEEELVTTIALVVIFGTLMIPLVPLLSGLFGLDSTTAGLWAGASIHEVAQVVASAGIIGGGALAVAVVVKLARVLMLAPVLAIIGLRQRRVDAAARADGTSVDVSDRRRPPLVPLFVLGFIAFLALRSTGVVPSAVLSVGASLETLLLAMAMFALGAAVRVADLRKVGLRPFAMAAISTVWVAGLALTGILLVT
;
A
#
# COMPACT_ATOMS: atom_id res chain seq x y z
N MET A 1 -26.44 17.74 0.12
CA MET A 1 -26.19 17.63 -1.33
C MET A 1 -24.74 17.92 -1.77
N ALA A 2 -23.87 18.48 -0.91
CA ALA A 2 -22.49 18.85 -1.30
C ALA A 2 -21.49 17.68 -1.55
N VAL A 3 -21.84 16.44 -1.19
CA VAL A 3 -20.92 15.28 -1.27
C VAL A 3 -20.98 14.54 -2.61
N LEU A 4 -22.17 14.50 -3.23
CA LEU A 4 -22.43 13.74 -4.45
C LEU A 4 -21.53 14.14 -5.63
N PRO A 5 -21.25 15.44 -5.88
CA PRO A 5 -20.43 15.83 -7.02
C PRO A 5 -19.00 15.26 -6.94
N GLY A 6 -18.37 15.33 -5.76
CA GLY A 6 -17.00 14.84 -5.57
C GLY A 6 -16.90 13.32 -5.65
N LEU A 7 -17.87 12.60 -5.08
CA LEU A 7 -17.94 11.14 -5.20
C LEU A 7 -18.21 10.70 -6.64
N GLY A 8 -19.07 11.43 -7.37
CA GLY A 8 -19.33 11.18 -8.78
C GLY A 8 -18.08 11.37 -9.64
N LEU A 9 -17.32 12.44 -9.39
CA LEU A 9 -16.04 12.67 -10.08
C LEU A 9 -15.03 11.55 -9.79
N ALA A 10 -14.88 11.16 -8.53
CA ALA A 10 -14.01 10.05 -8.14
C ALA A 10 -14.45 8.74 -8.80
N LEU A 11 -15.75 8.46 -8.88
CA LEU A 11 -16.30 7.27 -9.52
C LEU A 11 -15.97 7.23 -11.01
N VAL A 12 -16.18 8.35 -11.72
CA VAL A 12 -15.86 8.46 -13.15
C VAL A 12 -14.37 8.24 -13.37
N ALA A 13 -13.50 8.91 -12.61
CA ALA A 13 -12.06 8.75 -12.73
C ALA A 13 -11.59 7.31 -12.37
N GLY A 14 -12.16 6.73 -11.31
CA GLY A 14 -11.89 5.35 -10.91
C GLY A 14 -12.32 4.34 -11.95
N ALA A 15 -13.49 4.54 -12.57
CA ALA A 15 -13.98 3.70 -13.67
C ALA A 15 -13.11 3.82 -14.92
N ILE A 16 -12.67 5.03 -15.26
CA ILE A 16 -11.70 5.26 -16.35
C ILE A 16 -10.39 4.52 -16.07
N ALA A 17 -9.84 4.68 -14.87
CA ALA A 17 -8.60 4.02 -14.46
C ALA A 17 -8.70 2.49 -14.47
N PHE A 18 -9.83 1.95 -14.00
CA PHE A 18 -10.13 0.51 -14.04
C PHE A 18 -10.31 0.00 -15.48
N GLY A 19 -10.99 0.76 -16.34
CA GLY A 19 -11.12 0.41 -17.76
C GLY A 19 -9.78 0.40 -18.49
N LEU A 20 -8.94 1.40 -18.24
CA LEU A 20 -7.59 1.50 -18.80
C LEU A 20 -6.70 0.33 -18.39
N SER A 21 -6.74 -0.10 -17.12
CA SER A 21 -5.95 -1.26 -16.67
C SER A 21 -6.39 -2.58 -17.30
N ARG A 22 -7.65 -2.69 -17.77
CA ARG A 22 -8.11 -3.85 -18.56
C ARG A 22 -7.52 -3.86 -19.97
N LEU A 23 -7.30 -2.67 -20.56
CA LEU A 23 -6.71 -2.53 -21.90
C LEU A 23 -5.19 -2.67 -21.86
N VAL A 24 -4.55 -2.19 -20.79
CA VAL A 24 -3.11 -2.25 -20.57
C VAL A 24 -2.84 -2.91 -19.20
N PRO A 25 -2.76 -4.24 -19.14
CA PRO A 25 -2.65 -5.00 -17.88
C PRO A 25 -1.42 -4.66 -17.03
N SER A 26 -0.39 -4.06 -17.63
CA SER A 26 0.83 -3.61 -16.94
C SER A 26 0.64 -2.30 -16.17
N MET A 27 -0.46 -1.57 -16.39
CA MET A 27 -0.76 -0.32 -15.70
C MET A 27 -1.62 -0.54 -14.45
N SER A 28 -1.12 -0.11 -13.29
CA SER A 28 -1.88 -0.14 -12.04
C SER A 28 -3.08 0.83 -12.12
N PRO A 29 -4.33 0.38 -11.90
CA PRO A 29 -5.49 1.27 -11.91
C PRO A 29 -5.40 2.34 -10.79
N LEU A 30 -4.77 2.01 -9.66
CA LEU A 30 -4.52 2.95 -8.57
C LEU A 30 -3.57 4.07 -9.02
N LEU A 31 -2.52 3.73 -9.79
CA LEU A 31 -1.59 4.70 -10.37
C LEU A 31 -2.28 5.64 -11.35
N VAL A 32 -3.04 5.07 -12.30
CA VAL A 32 -3.75 5.87 -13.29
C VAL A 32 -4.69 6.84 -12.58
N ALA A 33 -5.42 6.36 -11.56
CA ALA A 33 -6.32 7.18 -10.78
C ALA A 33 -5.61 8.33 -10.04
N ILE A 34 -4.51 8.07 -9.32
CA ILE A 34 -3.78 9.13 -8.60
C ILE A 34 -3.15 10.16 -9.57
N VAL A 35 -2.64 9.71 -10.72
CA VAL A 35 -2.09 10.62 -11.75
C VAL A 35 -3.19 11.47 -12.36
N LEU A 36 -4.35 10.90 -12.69
CA LEU A 36 -5.51 11.67 -13.18
C LEU A 36 -5.94 12.73 -12.17
N GLY A 37 -5.97 12.39 -10.88
CA GLY A 37 -6.25 13.33 -9.80
C GLY A 37 -5.23 14.46 -9.74
N ALA A 38 -3.93 14.12 -9.76
CA ALA A 38 -2.85 15.09 -9.71
C ALA A 38 -2.84 16.01 -10.94
N VAL A 39 -3.08 15.46 -12.14
CA VAL A 39 -3.20 16.25 -13.37
C VAL A 39 -4.38 17.22 -13.26
N LEU A 40 -5.56 16.76 -12.81
CA LEU A 40 -6.71 17.63 -12.60
C LEU A 40 -6.39 18.78 -11.65
N ALA A 41 -5.81 18.48 -10.49
CA ALA A 41 -5.46 19.47 -9.48
C ALA A 41 -4.45 20.51 -9.99
N ASN A 42 -3.51 20.13 -10.86
CA ASN A 42 -2.42 21.00 -11.30
C ASN A 42 -2.64 21.67 -12.66
N THR A 43 -3.74 21.38 -13.34
CA THR A 43 -4.08 22.00 -14.64
C THR A 43 -5.35 22.84 -14.55
N VAL A 44 -6.47 22.23 -14.20
CA VAL A 44 -7.79 22.87 -14.12
C VAL A 44 -8.09 23.35 -12.70
N GLY A 45 -7.51 22.68 -11.70
CA GLY A 45 -7.87 22.85 -10.30
C GLY A 45 -9.14 22.07 -9.93
N VAL A 46 -9.36 21.92 -8.64
CA VAL A 46 -10.53 21.22 -8.08
C VAL A 46 -11.52 22.26 -7.54
N PRO A 47 -12.68 22.45 -8.20
CA PRO A 47 -13.73 23.31 -7.66
C PRO A 47 -14.20 22.89 -6.26
N ALA A 48 -14.48 23.86 -5.38
CA ALA A 48 -14.91 23.64 -3.99
C ALA A 48 -16.10 22.67 -3.85
N ARG A 49 -17.00 22.61 -4.84
CA ARG A 49 -18.13 21.66 -4.87
C ARG A 49 -17.73 20.18 -4.88
N PHE A 50 -16.49 19.84 -5.25
CA PHE A 50 -16.00 18.46 -5.29
C PHE A 50 -15.23 18.07 -4.02
N GLU A 51 -14.71 19.02 -3.27
CA GLU A 51 -13.80 18.78 -2.13
C GLU A 51 -14.40 17.85 -1.08
N ALA A 52 -15.65 18.09 -0.65
CA ALA A 52 -16.30 17.28 0.37
C ALA A 52 -16.45 15.80 -0.03
N GLY A 53 -16.77 15.53 -1.30
CA GLY A 53 -16.89 14.17 -1.82
C GLY A 53 -15.52 13.48 -1.99
N LEU A 54 -14.51 14.22 -2.45
CA LEU A 54 -13.15 13.72 -2.58
C LEU A 54 -12.53 13.41 -1.20
N ALA A 55 -12.74 14.26 -0.20
CA ALA A 55 -12.29 13.99 1.16
C ALA A 55 -12.89 12.70 1.74
N ILE A 56 -14.17 12.42 1.42
CA ILE A 56 -14.82 11.16 1.81
C ILE A 56 -14.21 9.98 1.04
N ALA A 57 -13.94 10.13 -0.26
CA ALA A 57 -13.30 9.08 -1.06
C ALA A 57 -11.90 8.73 -0.53
N ALA A 58 -11.06 9.74 -0.31
CA ALA A 58 -9.68 9.59 0.17
C ALA A 58 -9.59 8.84 1.51
N LYS A 59 -10.56 9.01 2.41
CA LYS A 59 -10.54 8.40 3.75
C LYS A 59 -11.45 7.17 3.86
N ARG A 60 -12.75 7.30 3.55
CA ARG A 60 -13.73 6.22 3.79
C ARG A 60 -13.67 5.14 2.74
N LEU A 61 -13.67 5.49 1.45
CA LEU A 61 -13.62 4.47 0.39
C LEU A 61 -12.30 3.72 0.40
N LEU A 62 -11.19 4.42 0.70
CA LEU A 62 -9.89 3.79 0.96
C LEU A 62 -10.00 2.69 2.02
N ARG A 63 -10.54 3.02 3.20
CA ARG A 63 -10.69 2.06 4.31
C ARG A 63 -11.58 0.88 3.93
N ILE A 64 -12.66 1.11 3.19
CA ILE A 64 -13.53 0.02 2.70
C ILE A 64 -12.78 -0.85 1.70
N GLY A 65 -12.04 -0.27 0.75
CA GLY A 65 -11.21 -1.01 -0.20
C GLY A 65 -10.14 -1.86 0.52
N VAL A 66 -9.45 -1.29 1.51
CA VAL A 66 -8.47 -2.03 2.33
C VAL A 66 -9.13 -3.16 3.12
N ALA A 67 -10.36 -3.00 3.60
CA ALA A 67 -11.09 -4.11 4.21
C ALA A 67 -11.39 -5.22 3.19
N LEU A 68 -11.89 -4.86 2.00
CA LEU A 68 -12.23 -5.81 0.95
C LEU A 68 -11.02 -6.58 0.38
N LEU A 69 -9.80 -6.05 0.51
CA LEU A 69 -8.57 -6.82 0.21
C LEU A 69 -8.51 -8.15 0.96
N GLY A 70 -9.14 -8.26 2.14
CA GLY A 70 -9.24 -9.52 2.88
C GLY A 70 -9.94 -10.62 2.07
N LEU A 71 -10.89 -10.29 1.20
CA LEU A 71 -11.55 -11.27 0.33
C LEU A 71 -10.63 -11.84 -0.76
N GLN A 72 -9.50 -11.19 -1.04
CA GLN A 72 -8.54 -11.66 -2.05
C GLN A 72 -7.52 -12.65 -1.50
N LEU A 73 -7.45 -12.80 -0.18
CA LEU A 73 -6.46 -13.63 0.48
C LEU A 73 -7.12 -14.81 1.21
N ALA A 74 -6.65 -16.01 0.95
CA ALA A 74 -7.03 -17.21 1.70
C ALA A 74 -5.84 -17.71 2.53
N LEU A 75 -6.04 -17.93 3.83
CA LEU A 75 -5.03 -18.49 4.72
C LEU A 75 -4.46 -19.83 4.23
N PRO A 76 -5.27 -20.77 3.70
CA PRO A 76 -4.74 -22.02 3.17
C PRO A 76 -3.67 -21.81 2.08
N ASP A 77 -3.88 -20.84 1.18
CA ASP A 77 -2.92 -20.52 0.11
C ASP A 77 -1.60 -19.99 0.70
N VAL A 78 -1.67 -19.14 1.75
CA VAL A 78 -0.49 -18.63 2.45
C VAL A 78 0.26 -19.75 3.17
N LEU A 79 -0.46 -20.65 3.84
CA LEU A 79 0.13 -21.78 4.54
C LEU A 79 0.78 -22.77 3.57
N ALA A 80 0.24 -22.91 2.36
CA ALA A 80 0.80 -23.74 1.30
C ALA A 80 2.15 -23.25 0.77
N LEU A 81 2.54 -21.98 1.03
CA LEU A 81 3.90 -21.49 0.75
C LEU A 81 4.98 -22.21 1.58
N GLY A 82 4.60 -22.78 2.73
CA GLY A 82 5.51 -23.39 3.67
C GLY A 82 6.13 -22.41 4.68
N TRP A 83 6.45 -22.92 5.87
CA TRP A 83 7.04 -22.16 6.96
C TRP A 83 8.31 -21.37 6.61
N PRO A 84 9.24 -21.89 5.78
CA PRO A 84 10.42 -21.14 5.39
C PRO A 84 10.09 -19.83 4.66
N VAL A 85 9.20 -19.88 3.65
CA VAL A 85 8.79 -18.70 2.88
C VAL A 85 8.00 -17.71 3.75
N ILE A 86 7.15 -18.20 4.65
CA ILE A 86 6.46 -17.35 5.63
C ILE A 86 7.48 -16.63 6.54
N GLY A 87 8.52 -17.33 6.99
CA GLY A 87 9.62 -16.75 7.75
C GLY A 87 10.34 -15.63 6.99
N VAL A 88 10.57 -15.83 5.68
CA VAL A 88 11.12 -14.78 4.81
C VAL A 88 10.17 -13.57 4.74
N VAL A 89 8.86 -13.77 4.53
CA VAL A 89 7.87 -12.69 4.50
C VAL A 89 7.89 -11.86 5.78
N VAL A 90 7.85 -12.52 6.95
CA VAL A 90 7.88 -11.85 8.25
C VAL A 90 9.19 -11.07 8.43
N THR A 91 10.31 -11.68 8.05
CA THR A 91 11.64 -11.06 8.16
C THR A 91 11.80 -9.87 7.24
N VAL A 92 11.38 -9.97 5.97
CA VAL A 92 11.40 -8.89 4.99
C VAL A 92 10.55 -7.71 5.47
N VAL A 93 9.36 -7.96 6.01
CA VAL A 93 8.52 -6.88 6.55
C VAL A 93 9.15 -6.26 7.79
N GLY A 94 9.60 -7.08 8.76
CA GLY A 94 10.18 -6.61 10.00
C GLY A 94 11.47 -5.82 9.80
N LEU A 95 12.46 -6.42 9.12
CA LEU A 95 13.75 -5.79 8.83
C LEU A 95 13.63 -4.72 7.74
N GLY A 96 12.68 -4.84 6.82
CA GLY A 96 12.36 -3.80 5.85
C GLY A 96 11.89 -2.52 6.54
N ILE A 97 10.92 -2.62 7.45
CA ILE A 97 10.43 -1.47 8.22
C ILE A 97 11.54 -0.92 9.11
N ALA A 98 12.22 -1.77 9.89
CA ALA A 98 13.28 -1.32 10.80
C ALA A 98 14.44 -0.63 10.05
N GLY A 99 14.91 -1.24 8.96
CA GLY A 99 15.97 -0.69 8.12
C GLY A 99 15.54 0.62 7.46
N SER A 100 14.34 0.69 6.90
CA SER A 100 13.82 1.91 6.27
C SER A 100 13.66 3.05 7.30
N LEU A 101 13.15 2.76 8.50
CA LEU A 101 13.06 3.75 9.58
C LEU A 101 14.45 4.29 9.98
N PHE A 102 15.44 3.40 10.06
CA PHE A 102 16.83 3.77 10.33
C PHE A 102 17.41 4.65 9.22
N ILE A 103 17.32 4.21 7.96
CA ILE A 103 17.77 4.97 6.78
C ILE A 103 17.15 6.37 6.76
N GLY A 104 15.83 6.45 6.96
CA GLY A 104 15.15 7.72 6.97
C GLY A 104 15.59 8.63 8.12
N ALA A 105 15.95 8.05 9.27
CA ALA A 105 16.50 8.82 10.40
C ALA A 105 17.84 9.45 10.05
N LEU A 106 18.73 8.69 9.38
CA LEU A 106 20.01 9.18 8.89
C LEU A 106 19.85 10.30 7.86
N LEU A 107 18.81 10.23 7.03
CA LEU A 107 18.49 11.25 6.04
C LEU A 107 17.78 12.49 6.63
N GLY A 108 17.49 12.49 7.94
CA GLY A 108 16.87 13.63 8.62
C GLY A 108 15.40 13.87 8.24
N LEU A 109 14.66 12.81 7.91
CA LEU A 109 13.23 12.89 7.58
C LEU A 109 12.36 12.97 8.85
N SER A 110 11.15 13.52 8.72
CA SER A 110 10.17 13.57 9.82
C SER A 110 9.80 12.16 10.28
N ARG A 111 9.29 12.00 11.52
CA ARG A 111 8.91 10.66 12.02
C ARG A 111 7.77 10.04 11.23
N THR A 112 6.80 10.86 10.82
CA THR A 112 5.62 10.47 10.04
C THR A 112 6.02 10.05 8.62
N GLN A 113 6.78 10.85 7.88
CA GLN A 113 7.23 10.52 6.53
C GLN A 113 8.09 9.25 6.49
N ARG A 114 8.97 9.06 7.48
CA ARG A 114 9.76 7.83 7.62
C ARG A 114 8.88 6.60 7.80
N LEU A 115 7.85 6.70 8.65
CA LEU A 115 6.96 5.58 8.93
C LEU A 115 6.07 5.24 7.74
N LEU A 116 5.58 6.26 7.02
CA LEU A 116 4.83 6.10 5.79
C LEU A 116 5.67 5.36 4.73
N ILE A 117 6.88 5.85 4.43
CA ILE A 117 7.77 5.22 3.44
C ILE A 117 8.17 3.81 3.89
N ALA A 118 8.56 3.62 5.16
CA ALA A 118 8.96 2.32 5.68
C ALA A 118 7.85 1.26 5.52
N CYS A 119 6.62 1.59 5.91
CA CYS A 119 5.49 0.67 5.81
C CYS A 119 5.04 0.47 4.36
N GLY A 120 5.01 1.55 3.56
CA GLY A 120 4.66 1.50 2.15
C GLY A 120 5.58 0.55 1.38
N PHE A 121 6.89 0.71 1.51
CA PHE A 121 7.86 -0.07 0.74
C PHE A 121 7.99 -1.52 1.22
N SER A 122 7.73 -1.76 2.51
CA SER A 122 7.93 -3.09 3.12
C SER A 122 6.71 -4.01 3.09
N ILE A 123 5.49 -3.48 2.93
CA ILE A 123 4.24 -4.27 2.99
C ILE A 123 3.59 -4.38 1.59
N CYS A 124 2.73 -3.41 1.24
CA CYS A 124 1.90 -3.45 0.04
C CYS A 124 1.75 -2.10 -0.67
N GLY A 125 2.69 -1.17 -0.43
CA GLY A 125 2.77 0.06 -1.17
C GLY A 125 1.77 1.11 -0.69
N ALA A 126 0.97 1.64 -1.62
CA ALA A 126 0.10 2.78 -1.39
C ALA A 126 -0.96 2.49 -0.32
N ALA A 127 -1.55 1.29 -0.36
CA ALA A 127 -2.55 0.86 0.63
C ALA A 127 -1.97 0.81 2.05
N ALA A 128 -0.74 0.35 2.22
CA ALA A 128 -0.06 0.35 3.51
C ALA A 128 0.24 1.77 4.01
N ALA A 129 0.78 2.63 3.16
CA ALA A 129 1.05 4.03 3.51
C ALA A 129 -0.24 4.74 3.97
N ALA A 130 -1.33 4.57 3.22
CA ALA A 130 -2.60 5.21 3.52
C ALA A 130 -3.31 4.60 4.75
N ALA A 131 -3.12 3.30 5.01
CA ALA A 131 -3.63 2.67 6.23
C ALA A 131 -2.87 3.15 7.48
N VAL A 132 -1.55 3.35 7.36
CA VAL A 132 -0.70 3.92 8.43
C VAL A 132 -1.05 5.37 8.69
N ASP A 133 -1.25 6.17 7.63
CA ASP A 133 -1.75 7.55 7.75
C ASP A 133 -3.06 7.62 8.53
N GLY A 134 -4.00 6.71 8.26
CA GLY A 134 -5.27 6.64 9.01
C GLY A 134 -5.13 6.34 10.50
N VAL A 135 -3.94 5.97 10.97
CA VAL A 135 -3.57 5.80 12.38
C VAL A 135 -2.79 7.03 12.85
N ILE A 136 -1.78 7.47 12.08
CA ILE A 136 -0.84 8.49 12.53
C ILE A 136 -1.19 9.95 12.21
N ASP A 137 -2.17 10.18 11.35
CA ASP A 137 -2.61 11.50 10.85
C ASP A 137 -1.42 12.32 10.33
N ALA A 138 -0.75 11.81 9.30
CA ALA A 138 0.38 12.49 8.69
C ALA A 138 -0.07 13.65 7.80
N GLU A 139 0.87 14.52 7.44
CA GLU A 139 0.58 15.59 6.49
C GLU A 139 0.23 15.00 5.12
N GLU A 140 -0.79 15.57 4.45
CA GLU A 140 -1.28 15.06 3.15
C GLU A 140 -0.14 15.00 2.11
N GLU A 141 0.77 15.98 2.14
CA GLU A 141 1.95 16.02 1.27
C GLU A 141 2.91 14.84 1.50
N GLU A 142 3.12 14.41 2.74
CA GLU A 142 3.96 13.26 3.07
C GLU A 142 3.34 11.94 2.59
N LEU A 143 2.02 11.78 2.77
CA LEU A 143 1.28 10.61 2.29
C LEU A 143 1.32 10.52 0.77
N VAL A 144 0.99 11.62 0.09
CA VAL A 144 1.01 11.71 -1.36
C VAL A 144 2.40 11.41 -1.92
N THR A 145 3.43 12.05 -1.34
CA THR A 145 4.83 11.81 -1.71
C THR A 145 5.16 10.33 -1.59
N THR A 146 4.80 9.71 -0.46
CA THR A 146 5.06 8.30 -0.22
C THR A 146 4.38 7.43 -1.27
N ILE A 147 3.11 7.68 -1.58
CA ILE A 147 2.36 6.92 -2.59
C ILE A 147 3.00 7.09 -3.97
N ALA A 148 3.38 8.31 -4.36
CA ALA A 148 4.05 8.58 -5.62
C ALA A 148 5.37 7.81 -5.73
N LEU A 149 6.20 7.84 -4.68
CA LEU A 149 7.47 7.12 -4.64
C LEU A 149 7.27 5.61 -4.71
N VAL A 150 6.31 5.04 -3.96
CA VAL A 150 5.96 3.61 -4.03
C VAL A 150 5.69 3.22 -5.47
N VAL A 151 4.91 4.03 -6.19
CA VAL A 151 4.55 3.67 -7.56
C VAL A 151 5.73 3.83 -8.50
N ILE A 152 6.49 4.92 -8.43
CA ILE A 152 7.67 5.14 -9.28
C ILE A 152 8.65 3.97 -9.13
N PHE A 153 9.05 3.65 -7.89
CA PHE A 153 10.02 2.58 -7.63
C PHE A 153 9.44 1.20 -7.92
N GLY A 154 8.18 0.95 -7.57
CA GLY A 154 7.53 -0.32 -7.88
C GLY A 154 7.33 -0.55 -9.38
N THR A 155 7.09 0.50 -10.16
CA THR A 155 6.98 0.43 -11.62
C THR A 155 8.34 0.15 -12.24
N LEU A 156 9.39 0.79 -11.72
CA LEU A 156 10.77 0.50 -12.10
C LEU A 156 11.14 -0.98 -11.84
N MET A 157 10.59 -1.60 -10.79
CA MET A 157 10.83 -3.01 -10.50
C MET A 157 10.18 -3.97 -11.52
N ILE A 158 9.15 -3.56 -12.27
CA ILE A 158 8.46 -4.41 -13.25
C ILE A 158 9.44 -5.02 -14.27
N PRO A 159 10.26 -4.23 -14.98
CA PRO A 159 11.29 -4.77 -15.88
C PRO A 159 12.58 -5.19 -15.16
N LEU A 160 12.91 -4.59 -14.01
CA LEU A 160 14.18 -4.90 -13.32
C LEU A 160 14.17 -6.29 -12.68
N VAL A 161 13.08 -6.70 -12.02
CA VAL A 161 13.03 -8.01 -11.35
C VAL A 161 13.18 -9.16 -12.34
N PRO A 162 12.47 -9.21 -13.50
CA PRO A 162 12.67 -10.26 -14.50
C PRO A 162 14.07 -10.23 -15.10
N LEU A 163 14.60 -9.04 -15.41
CA LEU A 163 15.95 -8.88 -15.94
C LEU A 163 17.01 -9.43 -14.98
N LEU A 164 16.94 -9.05 -13.71
CA LEU A 164 17.87 -9.51 -12.68
C LEU A 164 17.67 -10.99 -12.37
N SER A 165 16.44 -11.51 -12.42
CA SER A 165 16.15 -12.94 -12.25
C SER A 165 16.83 -13.77 -13.35
N GLY A 166 16.74 -13.32 -14.60
CA GLY A 166 17.45 -13.95 -15.72
C GLY A 166 18.97 -13.86 -15.58
N LEU A 167 19.50 -12.70 -15.13
CA LEU A 167 20.94 -12.52 -14.90
C LEU A 167 21.47 -13.41 -13.78
N PHE A 168 20.70 -13.62 -12.72
CA PHE A 168 21.04 -14.53 -11.62
C PHE A 168 20.73 -16.00 -11.92
N GLY A 169 20.13 -16.32 -13.07
CA GLY A 169 19.80 -17.68 -13.46
C GLY A 169 18.72 -18.33 -12.58
N LEU A 170 17.81 -17.52 -12.01
CA LEU A 170 16.73 -18.04 -11.16
C LEU A 170 15.69 -18.78 -12.00
N ASP A 171 15.19 -19.91 -11.49
CA ASP A 171 14.02 -20.55 -12.07
C ASP A 171 12.75 -19.70 -11.85
N SER A 172 11.68 -20.01 -12.59
CA SER A 172 10.44 -19.22 -12.56
C SER A 172 9.77 -19.19 -11.17
N THR A 173 9.90 -20.24 -10.38
CA THR A 173 9.31 -20.29 -9.03
C THR A 173 10.07 -19.37 -8.08
N THR A 174 11.39 -19.48 -8.05
CA THR A 174 12.27 -18.64 -7.23
C THR A 174 12.17 -17.16 -7.63
N ALA A 175 12.15 -16.88 -8.93
CA ALA A 175 11.92 -15.53 -9.46
C ALA A 175 10.54 -14.97 -9.07
N GLY A 176 9.50 -15.82 -9.10
CA GLY A 176 8.15 -15.47 -8.64
C GLY A 176 8.09 -15.16 -7.14
N LEU A 177 8.72 -16.00 -6.30
CA LEU A 177 8.84 -15.78 -4.86
C LEU A 177 9.52 -14.44 -4.57
N TRP A 178 10.63 -14.16 -5.25
CA TRP A 178 11.36 -12.90 -5.10
C TRP A 178 10.53 -11.69 -5.58
N ALA A 179 9.84 -11.79 -6.72
CA ALA A 179 8.96 -10.74 -7.22
C ALA A 179 7.87 -10.39 -6.21
N GLY A 180 7.17 -11.39 -5.66
CA GLY A 180 6.16 -11.18 -4.62
C GLY A 180 6.73 -10.61 -3.32
N ALA A 181 7.92 -11.05 -2.93
CA ALA A 181 8.58 -10.61 -1.70
C ALA A 181 9.19 -9.20 -1.79
N SER A 182 9.50 -8.70 -2.98
CA SER A 182 10.25 -7.45 -3.17
C SER A 182 9.41 -6.30 -3.71
N ILE A 183 8.65 -6.51 -4.78
CA ILE A 183 7.90 -5.45 -5.48
C ILE A 183 6.86 -4.82 -4.55
N HIS A 184 6.61 -3.51 -4.66
CA HIS A 184 5.85 -2.76 -3.67
C HIS A 184 4.33 -2.93 -3.78
N GLU A 185 3.77 -3.14 -4.97
CA GLU A 185 2.31 -3.18 -5.20
C GLU A 185 1.86 -4.46 -5.93
N VAL A 186 0.60 -4.87 -5.76
CA VAL A 186 0.09 -6.15 -6.30
C VAL A 186 0.02 -6.13 -7.82
N ALA A 187 -0.49 -5.05 -8.42
CA ALA A 187 -0.57 -4.96 -9.89
C ALA A 187 0.82 -5.04 -10.55
N GLN A 188 1.81 -4.42 -9.92
CA GLN A 188 3.21 -4.46 -10.38
C GLN A 188 3.82 -5.87 -10.24
N VAL A 189 3.48 -6.60 -9.17
CA VAL A 189 3.86 -8.02 -9.03
C VAL A 189 3.26 -8.85 -10.15
N VAL A 190 1.98 -8.67 -10.45
CA VAL A 190 1.29 -9.40 -11.53
C VAL A 190 1.96 -9.11 -12.88
N ALA A 191 2.24 -7.85 -13.18
CA ALA A 191 2.91 -7.45 -14.41
C ALA A 191 4.32 -8.07 -14.53
N SER A 192 5.12 -7.95 -13.47
CA SER A 192 6.49 -8.47 -13.44
C SER A 192 6.54 -10.00 -13.53
N ALA A 193 5.72 -10.70 -12.74
CA ALA A 193 5.66 -12.16 -12.76
C ALA A 193 5.06 -12.72 -14.06
N GLY A 194 4.19 -11.95 -14.73
CA GLY A 194 3.72 -12.26 -16.08
C GLY A 194 4.85 -12.23 -17.12
N ILE A 195 5.80 -11.30 -17.00
CA ILE A 195 7.01 -11.24 -17.85
C ILE A 195 7.93 -12.44 -17.58
N ILE A 196 8.08 -12.84 -16.31
CA ILE A 196 8.88 -14.02 -15.93
C ILE A 196 8.28 -15.30 -16.51
N GLY A 197 6.95 -15.45 -16.48
CA GLY A 197 6.27 -16.63 -17.00
C GLY A 197 6.49 -17.89 -16.15
N GLY A 198 6.27 -19.07 -16.73
CA GLY A 198 6.63 -20.35 -16.12
C GLY A 198 5.99 -20.66 -14.75
N GLY A 199 4.80 -20.12 -14.46
CA GLY A 199 4.12 -20.31 -13.17
C GLY A 199 4.49 -19.30 -12.08
N ALA A 200 5.42 -18.38 -12.33
CA ALA A 200 5.87 -17.34 -11.39
C ALA A 200 4.70 -16.50 -10.83
N LEU A 201 3.69 -16.25 -11.65
CA LEU A 201 2.56 -15.39 -11.30
C LEU A 201 1.79 -15.89 -10.07
N ALA A 202 1.46 -17.18 -10.01
CA ALA A 202 0.66 -17.73 -8.92
C ALA A 202 1.41 -17.58 -7.58
N VAL A 203 2.68 -18.00 -7.54
CA VAL A 203 3.48 -17.94 -6.32
C VAL A 203 3.78 -16.50 -5.91
N ALA A 204 4.06 -15.62 -6.87
CA ALA A 204 4.35 -14.20 -6.60
C ALA A 204 3.15 -13.48 -5.96
N VAL A 205 1.95 -13.72 -6.47
CA VAL A 205 0.72 -13.14 -5.91
C VAL A 205 0.48 -13.65 -4.49
N VAL A 206 0.64 -14.94 -4.23
CA VAL A 206 0.42 -15.50 -2.88
C VAL A 206 1.44 -14.94 -1.88
N VAL A 207 2.73 -14.87 -2.22
CA VAL A 207 3.76 -14.22 -1.36
C VAL A 207 3.44 -12.75 -1.12
N LYS A 208 2.98 -12.04 -2.16
CA LYS A 208 2.61 -10.63 -2.04
C LYS A 208 1.44 -10.43 -1.08
N LEU A 209 0.41 -11.26 -1.19
CA LEU A 209 -0.74 -11.20 -0.28
C LEU A 209 -0.34 -11.65 1.15
N ALA A 210 0.59 -12.58 1.31
CA ALA A 210 1.17 -12.90 2.61
C ALA A 210 1.88 -11.68 3.24
N ARG A 211 2.56 -10.84 2.44
CA ARG A 211 3.06 -9.53 2.92
C ARG A 211 1.93 -8.56 3.26
N VAL A 212 0.85 -8.51 2.48
CA VAL A 212 -0.34 -7.69 2.78
C VAL A 212 -0.94 -8.09 4.13
N LEU A 213 -0.97 -9.38 4.47
CA LEU A 213 -1.45 -9.87 5.77
C LEU A 213 -0.70 -9.24 6.96
N MET A 214 0.58 -8.91 6.78
CA MET A 214 1.40 -8.26 7.81
C MET A 214 0.99 -6.80 8.08
N LEU A 215 0.11 -6.20 7.26
CA LEU A 215 -0.50 -4.90 7.52
C LEU A 215 -1.26 -4.89 8.85
N ALA A 216 -2.03 -5.94 9.13
CA ALA A 216 -2.82 -6.03 10.36
C ALA A 216 -1.96 -6.01 11.64
N PRO A 217 -0.96 -6.88 11.83
CA PRO A 217 -0.10 -6.83 13.02
C PRO A 217 0.75 -5.56 13.08
N VAL A 218 1.25 -5.04 11.95
CA VAL A 218 2.03 -3.79 11.94
C VAL A 218 1.18 -2.60 12.39
N LEU A 219 -0.05 -2.46 11.88
CA LEU A 219 -0.95 -1.37 12.30
C LEU A 219 -1.35 -1.48 13.77
N ALA A 220 -1.56 -2.69 14.29
CA ALA A 220 -1.82 -2.90 15.71
C ALA A 220 -0.64 -2.40 16.57
N ILE A 221 0.60 -2.72 16.17
CA ILE A 221 1.81 -2.24 16.86
C ILE A 221 1.92 -0.72 16.81
N ILE A 222 1.70 -0.11 15.64
CA ILE A 222 1.76 1.36 15.46
C ILE A 222 0.68 2.04 16.32
N GLY A 223 -0.57 1.56 16.28
CA GLY A 223 -1.67 2.11 17.06
C GLY A 223 -1.46 2.00 18.57
N LEU A 224 -0.89 0.88 19.05
CA LEU A 224 -0.50 0.72 20.45
C LEU A 224 0.60 1.69 20.87
N ARG A 225 1.61 1.90 20.00
CA ARG A 225 2.70 2.86 20.28
C ARG A 225 2.19 4.29 20.35
N GLN A 226 1.34 4.72 19.42
CA GLN A 226 0.78 6.07 19.45
C GLN A 226 -0.02 6.34 20.71
N ARG A 227 -0.87 5.40 21.13
CA ARG A 227 -1.62 5.55 22.39
C ARG A 227 -0.71 5.72 23.61
N ARG A 228 0.44 5.04 23.65
CA ARG A 228 1.42 5.21 24.73
C ARG A 228 2.07 6.60 24.69
N VAL A 229 2.40 7.10 23.52
CA VAL A 229 2.92 8.46 23.33
C VAL A 229 1.89 9.50 23.77
N ASP A 230 0.63 9.35 23.35
CA ASP A 230 -0.47 10.23 23.74
C ASP A 230 -0.81 10.16 25.23
N ALA A 231 -0.58 9.02 25.87
CA ALA A 231 -0.77 8.85 27.31
C ALA A 231 0.36 9.50 28.11
N ALA A 232 1.62 9.34 27.67
CA ALA A 232 2.78 9.96 28.29
C ALA A 232 2.75 11.50 28.19
N ALA A 233 2.38 12.05 27.03
CA ALA A 233 2.24 13.50 26.83
C ALA A 233 1.17 14.14 27.72
N ARG A 234 0.14 13.38 28.13
CA ARG A 234 -0.88 13.83 29.09
C ARG A 234 -0.40 13.75 30.54
N ALA A 235 0.50 12.81 30.86
CA ALA A 235 1.06 12.67 32.20
C ALA A 235 2.05 13.80 32.55
N ASP A 236 2.78 14.31 31.56
CA ASP A 236 3.76 15.40 31.72
C ASP A 236 3.14 16.82 31.71
N GLY A 237 1.80 16.95 31.82
CA GLY A 237 1.11 18.24 31.96
C GLY A 237 1.26 19.21 30.78
N THR A 238 1.83 18.76 29.66
CA THR A 238 2.14 19.58 28.47
C THR A 238 0.97 19.69 27.48
N SER A 239 -0.19 19.12 27.80
CA SER A 239 -1.34 19.14 26.89
C SER A 239 -2.15 20.43 27.03
N VAL A 240 -2.11 21.26 25.98
CA VAL A 240 -3.19 22.17 25.61
C VAL A 240 -4.45 21.33 25.34
N ASP A 241 -5.46 21.48 26.20
CA ASP A 241 -6.86 21.07 26.04
C ASP A 241 -7.15 19.89 25.07
N VAL A 242 -6.87 18.64 25.50
CA VAL A 242 -7.21 17.41 24.75
C VAL A 242 -8.32 16.64 25.46
N SER A 243 -9.35 17.36 25.93
CA SER A 243 -10.52 16.79 26.60
C SER A 243 -11.47 16.05 25.65
N ASP A 244 -11.34 16.19 24.32
CA ASP A 244 -12.33 15.67 23.36
C ASP A 244 -11.79 14.76 22.23
N ARG A 245 -10.50 14.40 22.22
CA ARG A 245 -10.00 13.40 21.26
C ARG A 245 -10.37 11.99 21.71
N ARG A 246 -11.55 11.51 21.26
CA ARG A 246 -11.96 10.10 21.30
C ARG A 246 -10.75 9.20 21.03
N ARG A 247 -10.41 8.34 21.99
CA ARG A 247 -9.32 7.36 21.87
C ARG A 247 -9.46 6.62 20.53
N PRO A 248 -8.53 6.77 19.56
CA PRO A 248 -8.62 6.02 18.31
C PRO A 248 -8.59 4.52 18.63
N PRO A 249 -9.51 3.68 18.12
CA PRO A 249 -9.65 2.27 18.51
C PRO A 249 -8.33 1.49 18.34
N LEU A 250 -8.09 0.49 19.21
CA LEU A 250 -6.83 -0.30 19.27
C LEU A 250 -6.43 -0.87 17.89
N VAL A 251 -7.45 -1.30 17.16
CA VAL A 251 -7.35 -1.80 15.80
C VAL A 251 -8.41 -1.01 15.02
N PRO A 252 -8.03 -0.26 13.98
CA PRO A 252 -9.01 0.44 13.15
C PRO A 252 -10.08 -0.53 12.64
N LEU A 253 -11.34 -0.10 12.60
CA LEU A 253 -12.45 -0.95 12.18
C LEU A 253 -12.24 -1.59 10.80
N PHE A 254 -11.54 -0.91 9.89
CA PHE A 254 -11.21 -1.45 8.58
C PHE A 254 -10.22 -2.62 8.63
N VAL A 255 -9.31 -2.65 9.62
CA VAL A 255 -8.38 -3.76 9.84
C VAL A 255 -9.16 -4.97 10.38
N LEU A 256 -10.12 -4.75 11.28
CA LEU A 256 -11.04 -5.82 11.71
C LEU A 256 -11.87 -6.32 10.53
N GLY A 257 -12.33 -5.42 9.66
CA GLY A 257 -13.01 -5.78 8.40
C GLY A 257 -12.13 -6.63 7.47
N PHE A 258 -10.86 -6.26 7.30
CA PHE A 258 -9.87 -7.04 6.56
C PHE A 258 -9.72 -8.45 7.13
N ILE A 259 -9.53 -8.58 8.45
CA ILE A 259 -9.40 -9.89 9.13
C ILE A 259 -10.68 -10.71 8.99
N ALA A 260 -11.86 -10.09 9.11
CA ALA A 260 -13.13 -10.78 8.96
C ALA A 260 -13.34 -11.31 7.54
N PHE A 261 -13.04 -10.49 6.52
CA PHE A 261 -13.12 -10.92 5.12
C PHE A 261 -12.09 -11.99 4.76
N LEU A 262 -10.89 -11.90 5.29
CA LEU A 262 -9.84 -12.93 5.21
C LEU A 262 -10.31 -14.25 5.81
N ALA A 263 -10.86 -14.22 7.02
CA ALA A 263 -11.40 -15.41 7.67
C ALA A 263 -12.54 -16.03 6.84
N LEU A 264 -13.46 -15.19 6.35
CA LEU A 264 -14.56 -15.61 5.49
C LEU A 264 -14.05 -16.24 4.18
N ARG A 265 -13.10 -15.61 3.49
CA ARG A 265 -12.46 -16.15 2.27
C ARG A 265 -11.76 -17.48 2.52
N SER A 266 -11.18 -17.64 3.71
CA SER A 266 -10.44 -18.85 4.12
C SER A 266 -11.34 -20.04 4.45
N THR A 267 -12.64 -19.84 4.66
CA THR A 267 -13.61 -20.96 4.83
C THR A 267 -13.87 -21.73 3.53
N GLY A 268 -13.56 -21.14 2.37
CA GLY A 268 -13.87 -21.73 1.06
C GLY A 268 -15.35 -21.67 0.65
N VAL A 269 -16.25 -21.16 1.50
CA VAL A 269 -17.70 -21.13 1.21
C VAL A 269 -18.13 -19.98 0.31
N VAL A 270 -17.27 -18.98 0.11
CA VAL A 270 -17.60 -17.78 -0.67
C VAL A 270 -17.61 -18.12 -2.17
N PRO A 271 -18.74 -17.93 -2.88
CA PRO A 271 -18.81 -18.22 -4.31
C PRO A 271 -17.82 -17.39 -5.13
N SER A 272 -17.25 -17.97 -6.18
CA SER A 272 -16.30 -17.29 -7.08
C SER A 272 -16.86 -16.00 -7.68
N ALA A 273 -18.17 -15.96 -7.97
CA ALA A 273 -18.86 -14.76 -8.44
C ALA A 273 -18.74 -13.61 -7.41
N VAL A 274 -18.97 -13.89 -6.12
CA VAL A 274 -18.84 -12.89 -5.05
C VAL A 274 -17.40 -12.41 -4.91
N LEU A 275 -16.42 -13.31 -5.04
CA LEU A 275 -15.00 -12.95 -5.03
C LEU A 275 -14.62 -12.03 -6.19
N SER A 276 -15.10 -12.33 -7.40
CA SER A 276 -14.83 -11.54 -8.60
C SER A 276 -15.44 -10.13 -8.54
N VAL A 277 -16.66 -10.02 -8.02
CA VAL A 277 -17.33 -8.74 -7.76
C VAL A 277 -16.59 -7.99 -6.64
N GLY A 278 -16.22 -8.69 -5.57
CA GLY A 278 -15.44 -8.14 -4.47
C GLY A 278 -14.10 -7.57 -4.93
N ALA A 279 -13.38 -8.25 -5.83
CA ALA A 279 -12.13 -7.78 -6.43
C ALA A 279 -12.34 -6.52 -7.27
N SER A 280 -13.36 -6.53 -8.13
CA SER A 280 -13.66 -5.38 -8.98
C SER A 280 -14.08 -4.16 -8.15
N LEU A 281 -14.88 -4.37 -7.11
CA LEU A 281 -15.32 -3.32 -6.20
C LEU A 281 -14.16 -2.79 -5.35
N GLU A 282 -13.31 -3.67 -4.82
CA GLU A 282 -12.11 -3.33 -4.08
C GLU A 282 -11.20 -2.43 -4.93
N THR A 283 -10.86 -2.87 -6.14
CA THR A 283 -10.01 -2.10 -7.06
C THR A 283 -10.65 -0.75 -7.41
N LEU A 284 -11.96 -0.70 -7.68
CA LEU A 284 -12.67 0.54 -7.99
C LEU A 284 -12.65 1.51 -6.80
N LEU A 285 -12.93 1.04 -5.59
CA LEU A 285 -12.93 1.87 -4.38
C LEU A 285 -11.55 2.43 -4.06
N LEU A 286 -10.50 1.61 -4.21
CA LEU A 286 -9.13 2.07 -4.06
C LEU A 286 -8.75 3.06 -5.16
N ALA A 287 -9.16 2.84 -6.41
CA ALA A 287 -8.94 3.80 -7.49
C ALA A 287 -9.65 5.14 -7.21
N MET A 288 -10.92 5.13 -6.78
CA MET A 288 -11.64 6.35 -6.38
C MET A 288 -10.91 7.11 -5.26
N ALA A 289 -10.43 6.38 -4.25
CA ALA A 289 -9.68 6.96 -3.15
C ALA A 289 -8.33 7.54 -3.61
N MET A 290 -7.59 6.81 -4.43
CA MET A 290 -6.31 7.25 -5.00
C MET A 290 -6.47 8.47 -5.91
N PHE A 291 -7.54 8.53 -6.71
CA PHE A 291 -7.88 9.73 -7.46
C PHE A 291 -8.13 10.92 -6.53
N ALA A 292 -8.89 10.74 -5.46
CA ALA A 292 -9.17 11.81 -4.52
C ALA A 292 -7.91 12.30 -3.78
N LEU A 293 -7.02 11.38 -3.40
CA LEU A 293 -5.68 11.70 -2.88
C LEU A 293 -4.87 12.47 -3.92
N GLY A 294 -4.88 12.02 -5.18
CA GLY A 294 -4.28 12.70 -6.33
C GLY A 294 -4.80 14.12 -6.53
N ALA A 295 -6.10 14.33 -6.37
CA ALA A 295 -6.76 15.62 -6.51
C ALA A 295 -6.42 16.61 -5.39
N ALA A 296 -5.89 16.13 -4.25
CA ALA A 296 -5.34 16.97 -3.20
C ALA A 296 -3.87 17.38 -3.48
N VAL A 297 -3.21 16.77 -4.46
CA VAL A 297 -1.79 16.98 -4.74
C VAL A 297 -1.54 18.26 -5.52
N ARG A 298 -0.62 19.08 -5.04
CA ARG A 298 -0.01 20.16 -5.83
C ARG A 298 1.43 19.78 -6.18
N VAL A 299 1.75 19.74 -7.47
CA VAL A 299 3.11 19.47 -7.99
C VAL A 299 4.09 20.53 -7.48
N ALA A 300 3.62 21.75 -7.27
CA ALA A 300 4.44 22.80 -6.64
C ALA A 300 4.90 22.41 -5.23
N ASP A 301 4.06 21.72 -4.46
CA ASP A 301 4.40 21.23 -3.12
C ASP A 301 5.31 20.01 -3.23
N LEU A 302 5.02 19.06 -4.14
CA LEU A 302 5.94 17.96 -4.46
C LEU A 302 7.35 18.38 -4.91
N ARG A 303 7.51 19.58 -5.49
CA ARG A 303 8.86 20.12 -5.81
C ARG A 303 9.58 20.67 -4.58
N LYS A 304 8.86 21.02 -3.52
CA LYS A 304 9.42 21.39 -2.20
C LYS A 304 9.83 20.16 -1.40
N VAL A 305 9.22 19.01 -1.68
CA VAL A 305 9.66 17.69 -1.20
C VAL A 305 11.07 17.46 -1.73
N GLY A 306 12.07 17.76 -0.90
CA GLY A 306 13.48 17.73 -1.28
C GLY A 306 13.97 16.33 -1.70
N LEU A 307 15.26 16.18 -1.99
CA LEU A 307 15.81 14.91 -2.49
C LEU A 307 15.78 13.75 -1.46
N ARG A 308 15.53 14.06 -0.18
CA ARG A 308 15.64 13.12 0.95
C ARG A 308 14.61 11.97 0.89
N PRO A 309 13.30 12.18 0.68
CA PRO A 309 12.33 11.09 0.54
C PRO A 309 12.61 10.21 -0.67
N PHE A 310 13.06 10.79 -1.78
CA PHE A 310 13.45 10.03 -2.97
C PHE A 310 14.65 9.12 -2.69
N ALA A 311 15.69 9.65 -2.02
CA ALA A 311 16.84 8.86 -1.59
C ALA A 311 16.42 7.74 -0.63
N MET A 312 15.55 8.03 0.35
CA MET A 312 15.02 7.01 1.27
C MET A 312 14.28 5.92 0.50
N ALA A 313 13.41 6.29 -0.45
CA ALA A 313 12.66 5.34 -1.28
C ALA A 313 13.59 4.46 -2.12
N ALA A 314 14.60 5.03 -2.77
CA ALA A 314 15.59 4.28 -3.54
C ALA A 314 16.34 3.25 -2.68
N ILE A 315 16.89 3.70 -1.55
CA ILE A 315 17.66 2.83 -0.64
C ILE A 315 16.73 1.77 -0.04
N SER A 316 15.50 2.12 0.35
CA SER A 316 14.53 1.17 0.89
C SER A 316 14.10 0.13 -0.14
N THR A 317 13.98 0.51 -1.41
CA THR A 317 13.70 -0.42 -2.53
C THR A 317 14.80 -1.46 -2.64
N VAL A 318 16.06 -1.02 -2.70
CA VAL A 318 17.23 -1.91 -2.78
C VAL A 318 17.33 -2.78 -1.53
N TRP A 319 17.12 -2.20 -0.36
CA TRP A 319 17.16 -2.91 0.92
C TRP A 319 16.11 -4.03 0.99
N VAL A 320 14.84 -3.73 0.71
CA VAL A 320 13.76 -4.71 0.73
C VAL A 320 13.94 -5.76 -0.37
N ALA A 321 14.35 -5.36 -1.57
CA ALA A 321 14.61 -6.30 -2.66
C ALA A 321 15.78 -7.24 -2.35
N GLY A 322 16.85 -6.73 -1.73
CA GLY A 322 17.99 -7.52 -1.29
C GLY A 322 17.66 -8.49 -0.16
N LEU A 323 16.94 -8.02 0.87
CA LEU A 323 16.43 -8.90 1.94
C LEU A 323 15.55 -10.02 1.39
N ALA A 324 14.66 -9.68 0.45
CA ALA A 324 13.79 -10.63 -0.20
C ALA A 324 14.59 -11.66 -1.01
N LEU A 325 15.54 -11.22 -1.84
CA LEU A 325 16.36 -12.12 -2.65
C LEU A 325 17.16 -13.08 -1.77
N THR A 326 17.92 -12.54 -0.81
CA THR A 326 18.73 -13.34 0.11
C THR A 326 17.87 -14.31 0.91
N GLY A 327 16.73 -13.85 1.43
CA GLY A 327 15.81 -14.70 2.18
C GLY A 327 15.28 -15.85 1.34
N ILE A 328 14.86 -15.59 0.10
CA ILE A 328 14.35 -16.62 -0.81
C ILE A 328 15.46 -17.63 -1.17
N LEU A 329 16.65 -17.16 -1.54
CA LEU A 329 17.77 -18.05 -1.88
C LEU A 329 18.25 -18.95 -0.72
N LEU A 330 17.95 -18.58 0.53
CA LEU A 330 18.27 -19.41 1.70
C LEU A 330 17.24 -20.53 1.94
N VAL A 331 16.05 -20.43 1.35
CA VAL A 331 14.93 -21.35 1.61
C VAL A 331 14.47 -22.14 0.38
N THR A 332 15.07 -21.90 -0.78
CA THR A 332 14.87 -22.61 -2.05
C THR A 332 16.16 -23.31 -2.45
#